data_AF-A0A836HW66-F1
#
_entry.id   AF-A0A836HW66-F1
#
_cell.length_a   1.000
_cell.length_b   1.000
_cell.length_c   1.000
_cell.angle_alpha   90.00
_cell.angle_beta   90.00
_cell.angle_gamma   90.00
#
_symmetry.space_group_name_H-M   'P 1'
#
loop_
_entity.id
_entity.type
_entity.pdbx_description
1 polymer ?
#
loop_
_entity_poly.entity_id
_entity_poly.type
_entity_poly.pdbx_seq_one_letter_code
_entity_poly.pdbx_strand_id
1 'polypeptide(L)'
;MSSALDSITAATKLRRAELDVQRELEAKREEYNRRMAQVKEGEAQLAADRAELQDTLVQYYKFIQENEIKRSRAMRKVTVEERQRKEREAYIDQLTQRLQMLESKRDELKTHYGDLEKYQGFLEEVLSRNDGDEYQEPRDIIKRWMTLCDNTSVLQARKTQLEEDLLRTRSSLNLARQRRSTENIALQNRLNEMQMTFESLQKSIKAKQDTLDRKIKQKSSTTRTVSHVSMATANLYDRCVLWTRDFSGRGKVETRHKNVLHQLHVICDCLEDFQKVIIQHQEQQQRQAAAQQAAAAKVAG
;
A
#
# COMPACT_ATOMS: atom_id res chain seq x y z
N MET A 1 -181.37 33.39 68.25
CA MET A 1 -180.17 34.25 68.35
C MET A 1 -179.00 33.45 68.93
N SER A 2 -178.32 32.60 68.15
CA SER A 2 -177.13 31.84 68.61
C SER A 2 -176.27 31.31 67.45
N SER A 3 -176.85 30.98 66.29
CA SER A 3 -176.13 30.38 65.16
C SER A 3 -175.18 31.31 64.36
N ALA A 4 -175.36 32.64 64.41
CA ALA A 4 -174.56 33.57 63.60
C ALA A 4 -173.25 34.03 64.29
N LEU A 5 -173.19 34.01 65.62
CA LEU A 5 -172.02 34.46 66.39
C LEU A 5 -170.90 33.41 66.43
N ASP A 6 -171.24 32.12 66.42
CA ASP A 6 -170.25 31.04 66.31
C ASP A 6 -169.63 30.97 64.91
N SER A 7 -170.41 31.28 63.85
CA SER A 7 -169.93 31.36 62.46
C SER A 7 -168.95 32.54 62.24
N ILE A 8 -169.17 33.68 62.89
CA ILE A 8 -168.30 34.86 62.79
C ILE A 8 -167.01 34.64 63.61
N THR A 9 -167.08 33.89 64.71
CA THR A 9 -165.93 33.55 65.55
C THR A 9 -165.05 32.44 64.94
N ALA A 10 -165.66 31.48 64.23
CA ALA A 10 -164.95 30.47 63.44
C ALA A 10 -164.28 31.08 62.19
N ALA A 11 -164.98 31.95 61.46
CA ALA A 11 -164.45 32.63 60.28
C ALA A 11 -163.29 33.59 60.59
N THR A 12 -163.30 34.25 61.76
CA THR A 12 -162.20 35.12 62.22
C THR A 12 -161.00 34.32 62.74
N LYS A 13 -161.21 33.17 63.39
CA LYS A 13 -160.13 32.22 63.74
C LYS A 13 -159.50 31.60 62.50
N LEU A 14 -160.30 31.23 61.49
CA LEU A 14 -159.80 30.70 60.22
C LEU A 14 -158.98 31.77 59.47
N ARG A 15 -159.44 33.02 59.43
CA ARG A 15 -158.68 34.15 58.86
C ARG A 15 -157.38 34.46 59.62
N ARG A 16 -157.35 34.32 60.95
CA ARG A 16 -156.10 34.46 61.72
C ARG A 16 -155.14 33.30 61.44
N ALA A 17 -155.64 32.06 61.40
CA ALA A 17 -154.83 30.90 61.05
C ALA A 17 -154.32 30.97 59.61
N GLU A 18 -155.12 31.49 58.67
CA GLU A 18 -154.74 31.73 57.28
C GLU A 18 -153.70 32.86 57.16
N LEU A 19 -153.83 33.93 57.95
CA LEU A 19 -152.83 35.00 58.06
C LEU A 19 -151.52 34.51 58.72
N ASP A 20 -151.59 33.67 59.75
CA ASP A 20 -150.41 33.12 60.42
C ASP A 20 -149.70 32.09 59.51
N VAL A 21 -150.45 31.26 58.78
CA VAL A 21 -149.90 30.38 57.74
C VAL A 21 -149.31 31.19 56.58
N GLN A 22 -149.93 32.30 56.16
CA GLN A 22 -149.36 33.20 55.16
C GLN A 22 -148.08 33.86 55.65
N ARG A 23 -148.02 34.31 56.91
CA ARG A 23 -146.80 34.86 57.53
C ARG A 23 -145.71 33.81 57.67
N GLU A 24 -146.03 32.57 58.06
CA GLU A 24 -145.05 31.47 58.09
C GLU A 24 -144.57 31.10 56.68
N LEU A 25 -145.45 31.13 55.68
CA LEU A 25 -145.09 30.87 54.29
C LEU A 25 -144.20 31.99 53.73
N GLU A 26 -144.49 33.25 54.06
CA GLU A 26 -143.64 34.40 53.72
C GLU A 26 -142.28 34.33 54.42
N ALA A 27 -142.25 34.00 55.72
CA ALA A 27 -141.01 33.80 56.45
C ALA A 27 -140.16 32.66 55.87
N LYS A 28 -140.77 31.53 55.49
CA LYS A 28 -140.05 30.42 54.81
C LYS A 28 -139.61 30.78 53.40
N ARG A 29 -140.39 31.58 52.67
CA ARG A 29 -139.99 32.12 51.35
C ARG A 29 -138.80 33.06 51.49
N GLU A 30 -138.80 33.94 52.49
CA GLU A 30 -137.67 34.82 52.78
C GLU A 30 -136.42 34.05 53.21
N GLU A 31 -136.57 33.01 54.05
CA GLU A 31 -135.47 32.15 54.47
C GLU A 31 -134.89 31.35 53.29
N TYR A 32 -135.76 30.79 52.44
CA TYR A 32 -135.35 30.11 51.21
C TYR A 32 -134.65 31.07 50.24
N ASN A 33 -135.18 32.28 50.05
CA ASN A 33 -134.56 33.30 49.21
C ASN A 33 -133.21 33.74 49.76
N ARG A 34 -133.06 33.88 51.09
CA ARG A 34 -131.77 34.15 51.74
C ARG A 34 -130.76 33.01 51.52
N ARG A 35 -131.16 31.76 51.72
CA ARG A 35 -130.29 30.60 51.46
C ARG A 35 -129.91 30.50 49.98
N MET A 36 -130.85 30.71 49.06
CA MET A 36 -130.57 30.73 47.63
C MET A 36 -129.67 31.88 47.20
N ALA A 37 -129.79 33.05 47.84
CA ALA A 37 -128.87 34.17 47.60
C ALA A 37 -127.44 33.81 48.04
N GLN A 38 -127.27 33.19 49.22
CA GLN A 38 -125.97 32.72 49.71
C GLN A 38 -125.36 31.63 48.82
N VAL A 39 -126.17 30.68 48.33
CA VAL A 39 -125.70 29.66 47.39
C VAL A 39 -125.28 30.29 46.07
N LYS A 40 -126.07 31.22 45.52
CA LYS A 40 -125.69 31.95 44.29
C LYS A 40 -124.42 32.78 44.46
N GLU A 41 -124.24 33.43 45.60
CA GLU A 41 -123.03 34.18 45.93
C GLU A 41 -121.82 33.24 46.05
N GLY A 42 -121.97 32.10 46.71
CA GLY A 42 -120.93 31.07 46.79
C GLY A 42 -120.59 30.44 45.43
N GLU A 43 -121.59 30.18 44.58
CA GLU A 43 -121.38 29.71 43.20
C GLU A 43 -120.65 30.76 42.34
N ALA A 44 -121.01 32.04 42.48
CA ALA A 44 -120.34 33.14 41.79
C ALA A 44 -118.90 33.31 42.26
N GLN A 45 -118.64 33.20 43.57
CA GLN A 45 -117.29 33.26 44.14
C GLN A 45 -116.45 32.06 43.67
N LEU A 46 -117.00 30.84 43.72
CA LEU A 46 -116.29 29.65 43.25
C LEU A 46 -115.98 29.73 41.74
N ALA A 47 -116.87 30.31 40.93
CA ALA A 47 -116.63 30.53 39.52
C ALA A 47 -115.51 31.57 39.30
N ALA A 48 -115.48 32.65 40.08
CA ALA A 48 -114.41 33.65 40.05
C ALA A 48 -113.06 33.04 40.44
N ASP A 49 -113.01 32.30 41.56
CA ASP A 49 -111.79 31.63 42.03
C ASP A 49 -111.27 30.62 41.00
N ARG A 50 -112.18 29.87 40.33
CA ARG A 50 -111.81 28.95 39.23
C ARG A 50 -111.25 29.68 38.02
N ALA A 51 -111.81 30.83 37.65
CA ALA A 51 -111.31 31.65 36.54
C ALA A 51 -109.92 32.22 36.86
N GLU A 52 -109.71 32.71 38.09
CA GLU A 52 -108.40 33.17 38.56
C GLU A 52 -107.36 32.05 38.57
N LEU A 53 -107.73 30.85 39.03
CA LEU A 53 -106.88 29.65 38.97
C LEU A 53 -106.52 29.27 37.53
N GLN A 54 -107.45 29.38 36.58
CA GLN A 54 -107.15 29.15 35.17
C GLN A 54 -106.19 30.20 34.60
N ASP A 55 -106.41 31.48 34.90
CA ASP A 55 -105.54 32.56 34.42
C ASP A 55 -104.12 32.44 34.99
N THR A 56 -103.99 32.13 36.28
CA THR A 56 -102.68 31.88 36.91
C THR A 56 -102.00 30.66 36.31
N LEU A 57 -102.71 29.56 36.04
CA LEU A 57 -102.17 28.40 35.32
C LEU A 57 -101.65 28.77 33.93
N VAL A 58 -102.40 29.57 33.16
CA VAL A 58 -101.96 30.05 31.84
C VAL A 58 -100.70 30.91 31.97
N GLN A 59 -100.62 31.78 32.98
CA GLN A 59 -99.42 32.58 33.25
C GLN A 59 -98.22 31.71 33.62
N TYR A 60 -98.39 30.70 34.47
CA TYR A 60 -97.33 29.76 34.81
C TYR A 60 -96.85 28.95 33.60
N TYR A 61 -97.76 28.46 32.76
CA TYR A 61 -97.39 27.76 31.53
C TYR A 61 -96.58 28.66 30.59
N LYS A 62 -97.00 29.91 30.39
CA LYS A 62 -96.24 30.90 29.60
C LYS A 62 -94.86 31.15 30.20
N PHE A 63 -94.77 31.35 31.52
CA PHE A 63 -93.51 31.56 32.21
C PHE A 63 -92.56 30.36 32.05
N ILE A 64 -93.04 29.13 32.23
CA ILE A 64 -92.27 27.90 32.05
C ILE A 64 -91.78 27.79 30.61
N GLN A 65 -92.65 28.02 29.64
CA GLN A 65 -92.28 27.96 28.22
C GLN A 65 -91.21 29.00 27.85
N GLU A 66 -91.37 30.25 28.30
CA GLU A 66 -90.36 31.30 28.09
C GLU A 66 -89.03 30.97 28.77
N ASN A 67 -89.07 30.42 29.98
CA ASN A 67 -87.86 30.02 30.70
C ASN A 67 -87.14 28.88 29.99
N GLU A 68 -87.89 27.89 29.49
CA GLU A 68 -87.34 26.77 28.72
C GLU A 68 -86.73 27.25 27.39
N ILE A 69 -87.36 28.22 26.72
CA ILE A 69 -86.77 28.87 25.52
C ILE A 69 -85.47 29.59 25.88
N LYS A 70 -85.45 30.36 26.98
CA LYS A 70 -84.24 31.06 27.46
C LYS A 70 -83.12 30.06 27.81
N ARG A 71 -83.46 28.99 28.52
CA ARG A 71 -82.53 27.90 28.88
C ARG A 71 -81.99 27.20 27.64
N SER A 72 -82.86 26.82 26.70
CA SER A 72 -82.47 26.19 25.43
C SER A 72 -81.56 27.09 24.59
N ARG A 73 -81.83 28.40 24.54
CA ARG A 73 -80.99 29.38 23.83
C ARG A 73 -79.64 29.55 24.52
N ALA A 74 -79.61 29.65 25.84
CA ALA A 74 -78.38 29.74 26.62
C ALA A 74 -77.53 28.47 26.45
N MET A 75 -78.13 27.28 26.53
CA MET A 75 -77.45 26.00 26.34
C MET A 75 -76.85 25.90 24.93
N ARG A 76 -77.62 26.26 23.90
CA ARG A 76 -77.10 26.31 22.51
C ARG A 76 -75.93 27.28 22.38
N LYS A 77 -76.02 28.47 22.96
CA LYS A 77 -74.94 29.45 22.95
C LYS A 77 -73.67 28.89 23.60
N VAL A 78 -73.78 28.26 24.78
CA VAL A 78 -72.66 27.60 25.47
C VAL A 78 -72.03 26.53 24.58
N THR A 79 -72.82 25.64 23.97
CA THR A 79 -72.27 24.58 23.11
C THR A 79 -71.54 25.13 21.88
N VAL A 80 -72.02 26.21 21.28
CA VAL A 80 -71.37 26.87 20.14
C VAL A 80 -70.07 27.56 20.58
N GLU A 81 -70.09 28.27 21.71
CA GLU A 81 -68.91 28.94 22.25
C GLU A 81 -67.83 27.94 22.68
N GLU A 82 -68.20 26.85 23.33
CA GLU A 82 -67.26 25.77 23.68
C GLU A 82 -66.64 25.12 22.45
N ARG A 83 -67.44 24.86 21.41
CA ARG A 83 -66.93 24.31 20.15
C ARG A 83 -65.94 25.27 19.50
N GLN A 84 -66.31 26.55 19.37
CA GLN A 84 -65.43 27.56 18.79
C GLN A 84 -64.16 27.75 19.61
N ARG A 85 -64.26 27.68 20.95
CA ARG A 85 -63.10 27.74 21.84
C ARG A 85 -62.15 26.58 21.56
N LYS A 86 -62.65 25.35 21.52
CA LYS A 86 -61.84 24.15 21.21
C LYS A 86 -61.18 24.21 19.84
N GLU A 87 -61.92 24.66 18.81
CA GLU A 87 -61.38 24.83 17.46
C GLU A 87 -60.24 25.87 17.42
N ARG A 88 -60.40 26.99 18.16
CA ARG A 88 -59.35 28.01 18.28
C ARG A 88 -58.15 27.55 19.10
N GLU A 89 -58.37 26.85 20.21
CA GLU A 89 -57.30 26.28 21.05
C GLU A 89 -56.46 25.29 20.22
N ALA A 90 -57.09 24.37 19.48
CA ALA A 90 -56.38 23.44 18.62
C ALA A 90 -55.56 24.15 17.52
N TYR A 91 -56.10 25.24 16.96
CA TYR A 91 -55.37 26.04 15.97
C TYR A 91 -54.20 26.80 16.58
N ILE A 92 -54.36 27.33 17.80
CA ILE A 92 -53.26 27.97 18.56
C ILE A 92 -52.16 26.96 18.83
N ASP A 93 -52.50 25.74 19.26
CA ASP A 93 -51.52 24.68 19.52
C ASP A 93 -50.75 24.31 18.25
N GLN A 94 -51.45 24.15 17.13
CA GLN A 94 -50.84 23.86 15.83
C GLN A 94 -49.87 24.97 15.40
N LEU A 95 -50.29 26.24 15.50
CA LEU A 95 -49.45 27.38 15.15
C LEU A 95 -48.25 27.49 16.09
N THR A 96 -48.43 27.25 17.38
CA THR A 96 -47.35 27.29 18.39
C THR A 96 -46.30 26.24 18.10
N GLN A 97 -46.70 25.00 17.80
CA GLN A 97 -45.78 23.94 17.39
C GLN A 97 -45.02 24.30 16.11
N ARG A 98 -45.71 24.86 15.11
CA ARG A 98 -45.08 25.29 13.86
C ARG A 98 -44.07 26.41 14.09
N LEU A 99 -44.40 27.36 14.96
CA LEU A 99 -43.52 28.46 15.32
C LEU A 99 -42.26 27.93 16.02
N GLN A 100 -42.41 27.04 17.01
CA GLN A 100 -41.27 26.42 17.70
C GLN A 100 -40.35 25.65 16.73
N MET A 101 -40.92 24.89 15.79
CA MET A 101 -40.11 24.20 14.77
C MET A 101 -39.33 25.19 13.89
N LEU A 102 -39.97 26.29 13.48
CA LEU A 102 -39.31 27.31 12.67
C LEU A 102 -38.22 28.05 13.45
N GLU A 103 -38.43 28.31 14.73
CA GLU A 103 -37.42 28.91 15.62
C GLU A 103 -36.21 27.99 15.81
N SER A 104 -36.43 26.70 16.07
CA SER A 104 -35.36 25.71 16.15
C SER A 104 -34.55 25.68 14.86
N LYS A 105 -35.23 25.61 13.71
CA LYS A 105 -34.57 25.58 12.39
C LYS A 105 -33.81 26.87 12.11
N ARG A 106 -34.35 28.03 12.52
CA ARG A 106 -33.65 29.32 12.41
C ARG A 106 -32.37 29.29 13.24
N ASP A 107 -32.43 28.80 14.46
CA ASP A 107 -31.28 28.79 15.38
C ASP A 107 -30.19 27.80 14.93
N GLU A 108 -30.59 26.64 14.38
CA GLU A 108 -29.68 25.70 13.70
C GLU A 108 -28.98 26.37 12.51
N LEU A 109 -29.75 27.01 11.61
CA LEU A 109 -29.20 27.70 10.45
C LEU A 109 -28.30 28.87 10.83
N LYS A 110 -28.63 29.59 11.91
CA LYS A 110 -27.81 30.69 12.41
C LYS A 110 -26.47 30.20 12.96
N THR A 111 -26.47 29.08 13.68
CA THR A 111 -25.24 28.43 14.14
C THR A 111 -24.39 27.97 12.96
N HIS A 112 -24.99 27.28 11.98
CA HIS A 112 -24.30 26.87 10.77
C HIS A 112 -23.73 28.04 9.96
N TYR A 113 -24.47 29.14 9.86
CA TYR A 113 -23.99 30.35 9.22
C TYR A 113 -22.78 30.94 9.95
N GLY A 114 -22.83 31.07 11.28
CA GLY A 114 -21.69 31.57 12.07
C GLY A 114 -20.44 30.70 11.91
N ASP A 115 -20.60 29.38 11.78
CA ASP A 115 -19.50 28.48 11.48
C ASP A 115 -18.91 28.66 10.08
N LEU A 116 -19.73 29.04 9.09
CA LEU A 116 -19.28 29.24 7.71
C LEU A 116 -18.75 30.67 7.47
N GLU A 117 -19.27 31.65 8.18
CA GLU A 117 -18.93 33.07 8.06
C GLU A 117 -17.42 33.31 8.28
N LYS A 118 -16.80 32.59 9.23
CA LYS A 118 -15.35 32.68 9.45
C LYS A 118 -14.52 32.26 8.22
N TYR A 119 -14.99 31.26 7.47
CA TYR A 119 -14.31 30.80 6.27
C TYR A 119 -14.56 31.74 5.09
N GLN A 120 -15.78 32.29 4.98
CA GLN A 120 -16.08 33.33 4.01
C GLN A 120 -15.18 34.55 4.26
N GLY A 121 -15.13 35.06 5.48
CA GLY A 121 -14.29 36.22 5.84
C GLY A 121 -12.80 35.96 5.59
N PHE A 122 -12.31 34.76 5.87
CA PHE A 122 -10.94 34.37 5.51
C PHE A 122 -10.70 34.42 3.99
N LEU A 123 -11.61 33.86 3.18
CA LEU A 123 -11.44 33.87 1.72
C LEU A 123 -11.55 35.28 1.13
N GLU A 124 -12.42 36.12 1.68
CA GLU A 124 -12.53 37.53 1.33
C GLU A 124 -11.26 38.30 1.71
N GLU A 125 -10.67 38.04 2.87
CA GLU A 125 -9.37 38.61 3.28
C GLU A 125 -8.25 38.19 2.33
N VAL A 126 -8.16 36.90 2.00
CA VAL A 126 -7.19 36.39 1.01
C VAL A 126 -7.40 37.07 -0.35
N LEU A 127 -8.65 37.22 -0.79
CA LEU A 127 -9.00 37.91 -2.03
C LEU A 127 -8.62 39.40 -1.98
N SER A 128 -8.79 40.08 -0.84
CA SER A 128 -8.41 41.49 -0.68
C SER A 128 -6.90 41.73 -0.75
N ARG A 129 -6.09 40.71 -0.45
CA ARG A 129 -4.62 40.74 -0.56
C ARG A 129 -4.14 40.33 -1.94
N ASN A 130 -5.06 39.96 -2.84
CA ASN A 130 -4.72 39.62 -4.19
C ASN A 130 -4.45 40.93 -4.96
N ASP A 131 -3.16 41.24 -5.17
CA ASP A 131 -2.71 42.43 -5.89
C ASP A 131 -2.96 42.35 -7.42
N GLY A 132 -3.48 41.22 -7.93
CA GLY A 132 -3.71 41.00 -9.36
C GLY A 132 -5.14 40.54 -9.71
N ASP A 133 -5.49 40.61 -11.00
CA ASP A 133 -6.81 40.19 -11.50
C ASP A 133 -7.01 38.67 -11.57
N GLU A 134 -6.12 37.87 -10.97
CA GLU A 134 -6.10 36.40 -11.08
C GLU A 134 -7.34 35.74 -10.43
N TYR A 135 -7.86 36.33 -9.36
CA TYR A 135 -9.05 35.85 -8.65
C TYR A 135 -9.99 37.02 -8.42
N GLN A 136 -11.25 36.86 -8.85
CA GLN A 136 -12.29 37.89 -8.71
C GLN A 136 -13.31 37.51 -7.64
N GLU A 137 -13.49 36.20 -7.39
CA GLU A 137 -14.38 35.68 -6.36
C GLU A 137 -13.68 34.62 -5.49
N PRO A 138 -14.12 34.42 -4.23
CA PRO A 138 -13.67 33.30 -3.39
C PRO A 138 -13.74 31.94 -4.08
N ARG A 139 -14.71 31.76 -4.98
CA ARG A 139 -14.91 30.54 -5.76
C ARG A 139 -13.75 30.25 -6.72
N ASP A 140 -13.09 31.28 -7.25
CA ASP A 140 -11.96 31.12 -8.16
C ASP A 140 -10.75 30.56 -7.42
N ILE A 141 -10.51 31.04 -6.19
CA ILE A 141 -9.47 30.54 -5.28
C ILE A 141 -9.72 29.05 -4.99
N ILE A 142 -10.96 28.67 -4.67
CA ILE A 142 -11.32 27.27 -4.40
C ILE A 142 -11.08 26.38 -5.62
N LYS A 143 -11.52 26.79 -6.82
CA LYS A 143 -11.29 26.04 -8.06
C LYS A 143 -9.79 25.86 -8.34
N ARG A 144 -9.00 26.91 -8.13
CA ARG A 144 -7.55 26.85 -8.30
C ARG A 144 -6.92 25.89 -7.30
N TRP A 145 -7.31 25.97 -6.03
CA TRP A 145 -6.83 25.08 -4.99
C TRP A 145 -7.15 23.61 -5.33
N MET A 146 -8.36 23.30 -5.76
CA MET A 146 -8.74 21.95 -6.21
C MET A 146 -7.83 21.47 -7.36
N THR A 147 -7.62 22.31 -8.36
CA THR A 147 -6.72 22.00 -9.49
C THR A 147 -5.29 21.75 -9.01
N LEU A 148 -4.79 22.54 -8.06
CA LEU A 148 -3.46 22.36 -7.48
C LEU A 148 -3.35 21.08 -6.65
N CYS A 149 -4.39 20.71 -5.90
CA CYS A 149 -4.45 19.44 -5.18
C CYS A 149 -4.40 18.25 -6.13
N ASP A 150 -5.20 18.28 -7.21
CA ASP A 150 -5.20 17.22 -8.23
C ASP A 150 -3.83 17.11 -8.90
N ASN A 151 -3.24 18.23 -9.31
CA ASN A 151 -1.91 18.26 -9.90
C ASN A 151 -0.84 17.75 -8.93
N THR A 152 -0.92 18.14 -7.66
CA THR A 152 0.02 17.68 -6.61
C THR A 152 -0.07 16.17 -6.42
N SER A 153 -1.30 15.62 -6.40
CA SER A 153 -1.52 14.17 -6.31
C SER A 153 -0.87 13.43 -7.48
N VAL A 154 -1.09 13.90 -8.71
CA VAL A 154 -0.48 13.33 -9.93
C VAL A 154 1.05 13.42 -9.89
N LEU A 155 1.60 14.58 -9.49
CA LEU A 155 3.05 14.78 -9.39
C LEU A 155 3.69 13.90 -8.32
N GLN A 156 3.03 13.71 -7.17
CA GLN A 156 3.51 12.81 -6.13
C GLN A 156 3.53 11.36 -6.61
N ALA A 157 2.45 10.90 -7.24
CA ALA A 157 2.41 9.55 -7.81
C ALA A 157 3.52 9.35 -8.86
N ARG A 158 3.73 10.35 -9.73
CA ARG A 158 4.80 10.30 -10.74
C ARG A 158 6.19 10.30 -10.12
N LYS A 159 6.41 11.09 -9.06
CA LYS A 159 7.67 11.12 -8.32
C LYS A 159 7.97 9.74 -7.72
N THR A 160 7.00 9.13 -7.03
CA THR A 160 7.16 7.78 -6.46
C THR A 160 7.51 6.77 -7.52
N GLN A 161 6.83 6.79 -8.68
CA GLN A 161 7.15 5.91 -9.80
C GLN A 161 8.59 6.10 -10.29
N LEU A 162 9.05 7.34 -10.46
CA LEU A 162 10.42 7.63 -10.90
C LEU A 162 11.47 7.19 -9.87
N GLU A 163 11.17 7.32 -8.58
CA GLU A 163 12.05 6.84 -7.51
C GLU A 163 12.18 5.31 -7.53
N GLU A 164 11.09 4.59 -7.76
CA GLU A 164 11.10 3.13 -7.94
C GLU A 164 11.91 2.71 -9.18
N ASP A 165 11.70 3.36 -10.32
CA ASP A 165 12.41 3.06 -11.57
C ASP A 165 13.91 3.36 -11.45
N LEU A 166 14.26 4.45 -10.76
CA LEU A 166 15.65 4.79 -10.45
C LEU A 166 16.30 3.74 -9.54
N LEU A 167 15.58 3.24 -8.53
CA LEU A 167 16.07 2.16 -7.67
C LEU A 167 16.29 0.86 -8.45
N ARG A 168 15.35 0.48 -9.32
CA ARG A 168 15.46 -0.69 -10.21
C ARG A 168 16.66 -0.57 -11.15
N THR A 169 16.85 0.61 -11.76
CA THR A 169 17.96 0.88 -12.67
C THR A 169 19.31 0.84 -11.95
N ARG A 170 19.40 1.43 -10.75
CA ARG A 170 20.60 1.37 -9.90
C ARG A 170 20.95 -0.06 -9.52
N SER A 171 19.95 -0.86 -9.10
CA SER A 171 20.14 -2.27 -8.78
C SER A 171 20.67 -3.06 -9.99
N SER A 172 20.05 -2.88 -11.15
CA SER A 172 20.45 -3.53 -12.40
C SER A 172 21.88 -3.16 -12.83
N LEU A 173 22.24 -1.87 -12.71
CA LEU A 173 23.59 -1.39 -12.99
C LEU A 173 24.62 -2.00 -12.04
N ASN A 174 24.31 -2.07 -10.74
CA ASN A 174 25.20 -2.69 -9.75
C ASN A 174 25.42 -4.17 -10.03
N LEU A 175 24.36 -4.91 -10.39
CA LEU A 175 24.48 -6.31 -10.78
C LEU A 175 25.34 -6.48 -12.05
N ALA A 176 25.14 -5.63 -13.06
CA ALA A 176 25.95 -5.65 -14.27
C ALA A 176 27.43 -5.34 -13.99
N ARG A 177 27.71 -4.37 -13.11
CA ARG A 177 29.07 -4.06 -12.65
C ARG A 177 29.71 -5.23 -11.90
N GLN A 178 28.96 -5.88 -11.02
CA GLN A 178 29.45 -7.06 -10.30
C GLN A 178 29.78 -8.20 -11.27
N ARG A 179 28.88 -8.52 -12.21
CA ARG A 179 29.11 -9.54 -13.24
C ARG A 179 30.37 -9.24 -14.05
N ARG A 180 30.54 -7.99 -14.51
CA ARG A 180 31.72 -7.57 -15.27
C ARG A 180 33.01 -7.63 -14.45
N SER A 181 32.94 -7.30 -13.16
CA SER A 181 34.09 -7.42 -12.25
C SER A 181 34.51 -8.88 -12.10
N THR A 182 33.56 -9.79 -11.86
CA THR A 182 33.81 -11.23 -11.79
C THR A 182 34.38 -11.78 -13.09
N GLU A 183 33.84 -11.38 -14.24
CA GLU A 183 34.35 -11.77 -15.56
C GLU A 183 35.79 -11.27 -15.78
N ASN A 184 36.09 -10.03 -15.41
CA ASN A 184 37.44 -9.49 -15.53
C ASN A 184 38.45 -10.27 -14.66
N ILE A 185 38.07 -10.61 -13.42
CA ILE A 185 38.90 -11.46 -12.56
C ILE A 185 39.14 -12.84 -13.20
N ALA A 186 38.09 -13.46 -13.78
CA ALA A 186 38.22 -14.74 -14.46
C ALA A 186 39.14 -14.67 -15.68
N LEU A 187 39.02 -13.61 -16.49
CA LEU A 187 39.91 -13.36 -17.64
C LEU A 187 41.34 -13.10 -17.20
N GLN A 188 41.56 -12.35 -16.12
CA GLN A 188 42.89 -12.10 -15.57
C GLN A 188 43.55 -13.39 -15.07
N ASN A 189 42.79 -14.26 -14.39
CA ASN A 189 43.30 -15.56 -13.97
C ASN A 189 43.72 -16.40 -15.17
N ARG A 190 42.88 -16.46 -16.22
CA ARG A 190 43.22 -17.17 -17.47
C ARG A 190 44.45 -16.57 -18.16
N LEU A 191 44.59 -15.25 -18.16
CA LEU A 191 45.76 -14.58 -18.71
C LEU A 191 47.03 -14.97 -17.94
N ASN A 192 46.97 -14.95 -16.60
CA ASN A 192 48.09 -15.35 -15.75
C ASN A 192 48.48 -16.83 -15.99
N GLU A 193 47.50 -17.73 -16.11
CA GLU A 193 47.75 -19.14 -16.46
C GLU A 193 48.47 -19.24 -17.81
N MET A 194 47.98 -18.55 -18.84
CA MET A 194 48.62 -18.53 -20.16
C MET A 194 50.05 -17.96 -20.09
N GLN A 195 50.29 -16.89 -19.33
CA GLN A 195 51.63 -16.33 -19.13
C GLN A 195 52.57 -17.34 -18.46
N MET A 196 52.12 -18.01 -17.39
CA MET A 196 52.91 -19.06 -16.72
C MET A 196 53.25 -20.22 -17.65
N THR A 197 52.29 -20.68 -18.47
CA THR A 197 52.56 -21.73 -19.46
C THR A 197 53.55 -21.26 -20.54
N PHE A 198 53.41 -20.03 -21.02
CA PHE A 198 54.31 -19.44 -22.00
C PHE A 198 55.75 -19.33 -21.46
N GLU A 199 55.93 -18.79 -20.25
CA GLU A 199 57.24 -18.69 -19.61
C GLU A 199 57.87 -20.06 -19.37
N SER A 200 57.07 -21.06 -18.97
CA SER A 200 57.54 -22.45 -18.80
C SER A 200 58.02 -23.04 -20.13
N LEU A 201 57.25 -22.86 -21.20
CA LEU A 201 57.65 -23.28 -22.55
C LEU A 201 58.91 -22.56 -23.02
N GLN A 202 59.01 -21.25 -22.79
CA GLN A 202 60.18 -20.46 -23.16
C GLN A 202 61.44 -20.93 -22.41
N LYS A 203 61.33 -21.22 -21.11
CA LYS A 203 62.41 -21.83 -20.30
C LYS A 203 62.79 -23.20 -20.85
N SER A 204 61.81 -24.05 -21.21
CA SER A 204 62.05 -25.37 -21.79
C SER A 204 62.77 -25.29 -23.14
N ILE A 205 62.33 -24.38 -24.03
CA ILE A 205 62.97 -24.14 -25.33
C ILE A 205 64.42 -23.71 -25.12
N LYS A 206 64.68 -22.74 -24.23
CA LYS A 206 66.04 -22.28 -23.93
C LYS A 206 66.92 -23.42 -23.40
N ALA A 207 66.42 -24.24 -22.48
CA ALA A 207 67.17 -25.38 -21.95
C ALA A 207 67.50 -26.43 -23.03
N LYS A 208 66.56 -26.70 -23.95
CA LYS A 208 66.80 -27.58 -25.10
C LYS A 208 67.82 -26.98 -26.07
N GLN A 209 67.77 -25.67 -26.31
CA GLN A 209 68.73 -24.96 -27.16
C GLN A 209 70.14 -25.01 -26.56
N ASP A 210 70.29 -24.71 -25.26
CA ASP A 210 71.58 -24.79 -24.56
C ASP A 210 72.15 -26.22 -24.62
N THR A 211 71.29 -27.23 -24.49
CA THR A 211 71.69 -28.64 -24.61
C THR A 211 72.16 -28.97 -26.02
N LEU A 212 71.45 -28.48 -27.04
CA LEU A 212 71.83 -28.65 -28.45
C LEU A 212 73.18 -27.97 -28.74
N ASP A 213 73.38 -26.74 -28.28
CA ASP A 213 74.63 -25.99 -28.47
C ASP A 213 75.80 -26.69 -27.79
N ARG A 214 75.61 -27.24 -26.59
CA ARG A 214 76.62 -28.09 -25.91
C ARG A 214 76.96 -29.31 -26.76
N LYS A 215 75.97 -30.02 -27.29
CA LYS A 215 76.18 -31.18 -28.18
C LYS A 215 76.91 -30.79 -29.46
N ILE A 216 76.57 -29.65 -30.08
CA ILE A 216 77.24 -29.13 -31.28
C ILE A 216 78.70 -28.78 -30.97
N LYS A 217 78.96 -28.07 -29.88
CA LYS A 217 80.33 -27.73 -29.44
C LYS A 217 81.16 -28.97 -29.13
N GLN A 218 80.57 -29.94 -28.41
CA GLN A 218 81.22 -31.22 -28.13
C GLN A 218 81.55 -31.95 -29.44
N LYS A 219 80.57 -32.10 -30.34
CA LYS A 219 80.78 -32.74 -31.65
C LYS A 219 81.87 -32.02 -32.46
N SER A 220 81.85 -30.69 -32.52
CA SER A 220 82.86 -29.89 -33.22
C SER A 220 84.26 -30.09 -32.63
N SER A 221 84.38 -30.09 -31.29
CA SER A 221 85.63 -30.37 -30.58
C SER A 221 86.15 -31.78 -30.87
N THR A 222 85.29 -32.81 -30.74
CA THR A 222 85.65 -34.19 -31.06
C THR A 222 86.07 -34.34 -32.52
N THR A 223 85.31 -33.77 -33.47
CA THR A 223 85.68 -33.76 -34.89
C THR A 223 87.04 -33.09 -35.11
N ARG A 224 87.31 -31.95 -34.45
CA ARG A 224 88.63 -31.28 -34.53
C ARG A 224 89.74 -32.17 -34.01
N THR A 225 89.58 -32.80 -32.85
CA THR A 225 90.57 -33.72 -32.28
C THR A 225 90.81 -34.92 -33.20
N VAL A 226 89.75 -35.53 -33.74
CA VAL A 226 89.86 -36.64 -34.71
C VAL A 226 90.63 -36.17 -35.95
N SER A 227 90.33 -34.97 -36.48
CA SER A 227 91.08 -34.41 -37.61
C SER A 227 92.55 -34.17 -37.27
N HIS A 228 92.87 -33.60 -36.09
CA HIS A 228 94.25 -33.39 -35.64
C HIS A 228 95.02 -34.70 -35.50
N VAL A 229 94.43 -35.71 -34.86
CA VAL A 229 95.04 -37.05 -34.73
C VAL A 229 95.27 -37.64 -36.12
N SER A 230 94.27 -37.60 -37.00
CA SER A 230 94.37 -38.12 -38.36
C SER A 230 95.51 -37.44 -39.14
N MET A 231 95.65 -36.11 -39.03
CA MET A 231 96.75 -35.37 -39.67
C MET A 231 98.11 -35.70 -39.06
N ALA A 232 98.22 -35.76 -37.73
CA ALA A 232 99.46 -36.12 -37.05
C ALA A 232 99.91 -37.54 -37.39
N THR A 233 98.97 -38.50 -37.41
CA THR A 233 99.21 -39.87 -37.85
C THR A 233 99.66 -39.90 -39.30
N ALA A 234 99.00 -39.19 -40.21
CA ALA A 234 99.40 -39.13 -41.61
C ALA A 234 100.82 -38.56 -41.76
N ASN A 235 101.15 -37.48 -41.04
CA ASN A 235 102.49 -36.88 -41.05
C ASN A 235 103.56 -37.82 -40.51
N LEU A 236 103.28 -38.52 -39.40
CA LEU A 236 104.21 -39.51 -38.83
C LEU A 236 104.39 -40.72 -39.74
N TYR A 237 103.32 -41.20 -40.36
CA TYR A 237 103.34 -42.27 -41.34
C TYR A 237 104.23 -41.90 -42.53
N ASP A 238 104.03 -40.71 -43.11
CA ASP A 238 104.85 -40.21 -44.21
C ASP A 238 106.33 -40.14 -43.82
N ARG A 239 106.66 -39.73 -42.59
CA ARG A 239 108.05 -39.74 -42.07
C ARG A 239 108.60 -41.15 -41.88
N CYS A 240 107.82 -42.07 -41.31
CA CYS A 240 108.23 -43.45 -41.08
C CYS A 240 108.53 -44.16 -42.41
N VAL A 241 107.64 -44.00 -43.39
CA VAL A 241 107.83 -44.53 -44.75
C VAL A 241 109.07 -43.92 -45.40
N LEU A 242 109.30 -42.61 -45.24
CA LEU A 242 110.49 -41.94 -45.79
C LEU A 242 111.80 -42.43 -45.14
N TRP A 243 111.84 -42.57 -43.80
CA TRP A 243 113.05 -43.00 -43.09
C TRP A 243 113.41 -44.46 -43.29
N THR A 244 112.42 -45.34 -43.39
CA THR A 244 112.66 -46.77 -43.60
C THR A 244 112.91 -47.13 -45.06
N ARG A 245 112.67 -46.20 -45.99
CA ARG A 245 112.83 -46.42 -47.44
C ARG A 245 114.18 -47.01 -47.83
N ASP A 246 115.25 -46.56 -47.18
CA ASP A 246 116.62 -46.92 -47.56
C ASP A 246 117.19 -48.08 -46.70
N PHE A 247 116.50 -48.51 -45.63
CA PHE A 247 117.04 -49.44 -44.62
C PHE A 247 116.16 -50.66 -44.33
N SER A 248 114.83 -50.51 -44.41
CA SER A 248 113.91 -51.63 -44.22
C SER A 248 113.46 -52.12 -45.59
N GLY A 249 113.54 -53.44 -45.82
CA GLY A 249 112.99 -54.08 -47.02
C GLY A 249 111.47 -53.92 -47.19
N ARG A 250 110.81 -53.19 -46.27
CA ARG A 250 109.38 -52.86 -46.28
C ARG A 250 109.07 -51.52 -46.96
N GLY A 251 110.08 -50.74 -47.37
CA GLY A 251 109.94 -49.41 -47.98
C GLY A 251 109.25 -49.31 -49.36
N LYS A 252 108.69 -50.40 -49.89
CA LYS A 252 107.91 -50.40 -51.13
C LYS A 252 106.41 -50.27 -50.83
N VAL A 253 105.99 -49.16 -50.24
CA VAL A 253 104.57 -48.85 -50.10
C VAL A 253 104.13 -48.05 -51.33
N GLU A 254 103.61 -48.73 -52.35
CA GLU A 254 103.20 -48.10 -53.63
C GLU A 254 101.85 -47.37 -53.55
N THR A 255 101.04 -47.60 -52.51
CA THR A 255 99.74 -46.92 -52.35
C THR A 255 99.59 -46.25 -50.98
N ARG A 256 99.38 -44.93 -50.99
CA ARG A 256 99.04 -44.15 -49.79
C ARG A 256 97.68 -44.58 -49.24
N HIS A 257 97.65 -45.22 -48.08
CA HIS A 257 96.41 -45.56 -47.40
C HIS A 257 95.93 -44.38 -46.53
N LYS A 258 94.68 -43.96 -46.74
CA LYS A 258 94.03 -42.87 -45.96
C LYS A 258 93.47 -43.32 -44.60
N ASN A 259 93.51 -44.61 -44.30
CA ASN A 259 92.97 -45.16 -43.05
C ASN A 259 93.97 -44.96 -41.90
N VAL A 260 93.58 -44.18 -40.89
CA VAL A 260 94.41 -43.83 -39.72
C VAL A 260 94.88 -45.06 -38.96
N LEU A 261 94.04 -46.10 -38.79
CA LEU A 261 94.43 -47.32 -38.08
C LEU A 261 95.54 -48.07 -38.82
N HIS A 262 95.44 -48.12 -40.15
CA HIS A 262 96.49 -48.73 -40.97
C HIS A 262 97.79 -47.91 -40.90
N GLN A 263 97.70 -46.58 -40.96
CA GLN A 263 98.87 -45.71 -40.81
C GLN A 263 99.55 -45.89 -39.45
N LEU A 264 98.79 -46.02 -38.36
CA LEU A 264 99.33 -46.31 -37.02
C LEU A 264 100.06 -47.65 -36.96
N HIS A 265 99.51 -48.72 -37.56
CA HIS A 265 100.20 -50.02 -37.59
C HIS A 265 101.56 -49.92 -38.31
N VAL A 266 101.64 -49.22 -39.43
CA VAL A 266 102.92 -49.03 -40.13
C VAL A 266 103.90 -48.18 -39.32
N ILE A 267 103.43 -47.18 -38.58
CA ILE A 267 104.27 -46.44 -37.64
C ILE A 267 104.80 -47.36 -36.53
N CYS A 268 103.95 -48.24 -35.97
CA CYS A 268 104.36 -49.23 -34.96
C CYS A 268 105.45 -50.17 -35.49
N ASP A 269 105.24 -50.76 -36.68
CA ASP A 269 106.24 -51.62 -37.33
C ASP A 269 107.57 -50.88 -37.52
N CYS A 270 107.52 -49.62 -37.97
CA CYS A 270 108.71 -48.78 -38.15
C CYS A 270 109.45 -48.53 -36.83
N LEU A 271 108.72 -48.30 -35.73
CA LEU A 271 109.30 -48.09 -34.41
C LEU A 271 109.90 -49.39 -33.85
N GLU A 272 109.28 -50.55 -34.07
CA GLU A 272 109.85 -51.85 -33.69
C GLU A 272 111.15 -52.13 -34.45
N ASP A 273 111.20 -51.80 -35.73
CA ASP A 273 112.41 -51.93 -36.53
C ASP A 273 113.53 -51.02 -35.98
N PHE A 274 113.23 -49.75 -35.65
CA PHE A 274 114.21 -48.87 -34.99
C PHE A 274 114.64 -49.40 -33.62
N GLN A 275 113.72 -49.96 -32.82
CA GLN A 275 114.04 -50.53 -31.52
C GLN A 275 115.00 -51.73 -31.65
N LYS A 276 114.77 -52.62 -32.63
CA LYS A 276 115.69 -53.72 -32.94
C LYS A 276 117.07 -53.20 -33.32
N VAL A 277 117.14 -52.16 -34.16
CA VAL A 277 118.42 -51.54 -34.56
C VAL A 277 119.15 -50.93 -33.35
N ILE A 278 118.44 -50.23 -32.46
CA ILE A 278 119.03 -49.64 -31.25
C ILE A 278 119.56 -50.73 -30.31
N ILE A 279 118.80 -51.80 -30.07
CA ILE A 279 119.22 -52.92 -29.23
C ILE A 279 120.46 -53.59 -29.83
N GLN A 280 120.47 -53.87 -31.14
CA GLN A 280 121.63 -54.43 -31.82
C GLN A 280 122.87 -53.53 -31.71
N HIS A 281 122.69 -52.21 -31.82
CA HIS A 281 123.80 -51.27 -31.65
C HIS A 281 124.33 -51.27 -30.21
N GLN A 282 123.45 -51.33 -29.21
CA GLN A 282 123.85 -51.43 -27.80
C GLN A 282 124.58 -52.75 -27.50
N GLU A 283 124.09 -53.87 -28.04
CA GLU A 283 124.76 -55.17 -27.94
C GLU A 283 126.12 -55.17 -28.64
N GLN A 284 126.24 -54.53 -29.80
CA GLN A 284 127.52 -54.35 -30.49
C GLN A 284 128.49 -53.50 -29.68
N GLN A 285 128.04 -52.39 -29.09
CA GLN A 285 128.88 -51.57 -28.21
C GLN A 285 129.35 -52.36 -26.99
N GLN A 286 128.47 -53.16 -26.36
CA GLN A 286 128.85 -54.03 -25.25
C GLN A 286 129.86 -55.10 -25.66
N ARG A 287 129.70 -55.73 -26.84
CA ARG A 287 130.66 -56.69 -27.38
C ARG A 287 132.00 -56.04 -27.72
N GLN A 288 132.00 -54.82 -28.25
CA GLN A 288 133.22 -54.07 -28.53
C GLN A 288 133.93 -53.64 -27.24
N ALA A 289 133.20 -53.25 -26.20
CA ALA A 289 133.76 -52.97 -24.88
C ALA A 289 134.36 -54.24 -24.24
N ALA A 290 133.69 -55.39 -24.34
CA ALA A 290 134.19 -56.67 -23.84
C ALA A 290 135.43 -57.16 -24.64
N ALA A 291 135.45 -56.97 -25.95
CA ALA A 291 136.60 -57.31 -26.81
C ALA A 291 137.81 -56.38 -26.55
N GLN A 292 137.58 -55.10 -26.27
CA GLN A 292 138.64 -54.16 -25.87
C GLN A 292 139.22 -54.49 -24.48
N GLN A 293 138.39 -54.95 -23.53
CA GLN A 293 138.87 -55.44 -22.23
C GLN A 293 139.66 -56.76 -22.34
N ALA A 294 139.26 -57.68 -23.23
CA ALA A 294 139.99 -58.93 -23.47
C ALA A 294 141.32 -58.71 -24.23
N ALA A 295 141.39 -57.72 -25.12
CA ALA A 295 142.63 -57.33 -25.81
C ALA A 295 143.64 -56.65 -24.86
N ALA A 296 143.18 -55.88 -23.86
CA ALA A 296 144.04 -55.29 -22.85
C ALA A 296 144.69 -56.34 -21.91
N ALA A 297 144.05 -57.49 -21.70
CA ALA A 297 144.58 -58.57 -20.84
C ALA A 297 145.66 -59.44 -21.51
N LYS A 298 145.76 -59.46 -22.85
CA LYS A 298 146.74 -60.28 -23.61
C LYS A 298 148.06 -59.59 -23.92
N VAL A 299 148.20 -58.29 -23.64
CA VAL A 299 149.45 -57.52 -23.85
C VAL A 299 150.29 -57.43 -22.56
N ALA A 300 149.79 -57.97 -21.44
CA ALA A 300 150.41 -57.88 -20.11
C ALA A 300 151.02 -59.20 -19.57
N GLY A 301 151.31 -60.19 -20.43
CA GLY A 301 152.00 -61.45 -20.07
C GLY A 301 152.91 -61.92 -21.17
#